data_AF-A0A9E6UV14-F1
#
_entry.id   AF-A0A9E6UV14-F1
#
_cell.length_a   1.000
_cell.length_b   1.000
_cell.length_c   1.000
_cell.angle_alpha   90.00
_cell.angle_beta   90.00
_cell.angle_gamma   90.00
#
_symmetry.space_group_name_H-M   'P 1'
#
loop_
_entity.id
_entity.type
_entity.pdbx_description
1 polymer ?
#
loop_
_entity_poly.entity_id
_entity_poly.type
_entity_poly.pdbx_seq_one_letter_code
_entity_poly.pdbx_strand_id
1 'polypeptide(L)'
;MDTDTYLRESARTASTLFRTDVVSVATLKQTLEDAITLGQRVDQVKKGLFYGKPVKDPTLTGGAVGEPSGTVPPDLLHAALGIYTEAVELMQALLAGLDGAPLDRANLLEELGDIEWFMALAYRTLEARPEAVRQVNIDKLRKRFPDRFTEAQAIDKDIAAERDLLDRAISG
;
A
#
# COMPACT_ATOMS: atom_id res chain seq x y z
N MET A 1 -18.94 -1.87 -4.31
CA MET A 1 -18.40 -2.82 -5.30
C MET A 1 -17.95 -4.08 -4.60
N ASP A 2 -18.44 -5.23 -5.08
CA ASP A 2 -18.00 -6.56 -4.61
C ASP A 2 -16.57 -6.89 -5.07
N THR A 3 -15.94 -7.86 -4.42
CA THR A 3 -14.54 -8.25 -4.66
C THR A 3 -14.31 -8.77 -6.08
N ASP A 4 -15.22 -9.59 -6.62
CA ASP A 4 -15.05 -10.18 -7.95
C ASP A 4 -15.08 -9.11 -9.04
N THR A 5 -15.98 -8.15 -8.91
CA THR A 5 -16.04 -6.99 -9.81
C THR A 5 -14.79 -6.13 -9.67
N TYR A 6 -14.32 -5.87 -8.45
CA TYR A 6 -13.12 -5.07 -8.23
C TYR A 6 -11.87 -5.74 -8.81
N LEU A 7 -11.74 -7.06 -8.69
CA LEU A 7 -10.64 -7.83 -9.26
C LEU A 7 -10.64 -7.74 -10.79
N ARG A 8 -11.80 -7.87 -11.45
CA ARG A 8 -11.90 -7.67 -12.92
C ARG A 8 -11.54 -6.25 -13.33
N GLU A 9 -12.03 -5.25 -12.60
CA GLU A 9 -11.75 -3.84 -12.90
C GLU A 9 -10.29 -3.45 -12.65
N SER A 10 -9.53 -4.20 -11.85
CA SER A 10 -8.09 -3.94 -11.63
C SER A 10 -7.29 -3.95 -12.94
N ALA A 11 -7.72 -4.71 -13.95
CA ALA A 11 -7.10 -4.75 -15.27
C ALA A 11 -7.18 -3.41 -16.02
N ARG A 12 -8.13 -2.51 -15.65
CA ARG A 12 -8.33 -1.21 -16.29
C ARG A 12 -7.09 -0.34 -16.27
N THR A 13 -6.32 -0.41 -15.18
CA THR A 13 -5.12 0.41 -14.97
C THR A 13 -3.82 -0.38 -15.09
N ALA A 14 -3.89 -1.68 -15.38
CA ALA A 14 -2.70 -2.49 -15.54
C ALA A 14 -1.94 -2.08 -16.80
N SER A 15 -0.71 -1.61 -16.63
CA SER A 15 0.20 -1.37 -17.76
C SER A 15 0.52 -2.70 -18.44
N THR A 16 0.47 -2.73 -19.77
CA THR A 16 0.96 -3.86 -20.57
C THR A 16 2.45 -3.73 -20.89
N LEU A 17 3.09 -2.65 -20.45
CA LEU A 17 4.49 -2.33 -20.76
C LEU A 17 5.36 -2.46 -19.51
N PHE A 18 6.53 -3.07 -19.68
CA PHE A 18 7.60 -3.13 -18.69
C PHE A 18 8.83 -2.41 -19.26
N ARG A 19 9.02 -1.13 -18.87
CA ARG A 19 9.92 -0.18 -19.52
C ARG A 19 11.35 -0.24 -19.00
N THR A 20 12.04 -1.35 -19.26
CA THR A 20 13.48 -1.49 -18.91
C THR A 20 14.39 -0.58 -19.75
N ASP A 21 13.86 0.04 -20.79
CA ASP A 21 14.47 1.13 -21.56
C ASP A 21 14.53 2.45 -20.79
N VAL A 22 13.63 2.63 -19.80
CA VAL A 22 13.54 3.85 -18.98
C VAL A 22 14.23 3.64 -17.62
N VAL A 23 14.00 2.49 -16.96
CA VAL A 23 14.61 2.15 -15.67
C VAL A 23 15.27 0.78 -15.77
N SER A 24 16.57 0.72 -15.49
CA SER A 24 17.32 -0.55 -15.57
C SER A 24 16.89 -1.53 -14.46
N VAL A 25 17.03 -2.83 -14.71
CA VAL A 25 16.78 -3.88 -13.70
C VAL A 25 17.70 -3.71 -12.49
N ALA A 26 18.94 -3.27 -12.68
CA ALA A 26 19.86 -3.00 -11.58
C ALA A 26 19.34 -1.86 -10.69
N THR A 27 18.84 -0.78 -11.29
CA THR A 27 18.22 0.34 -10.54
C THR A 27 16.96 -0.11 -9.80
N LEU A 28 16.12 -0.95 -10.43
CA LEU A 28 14.95 -1.54 -9.77
C LEU A 28 15.37 -2.34 -8.54
N LYS A 29 16.33 -3.25 -8.66
CA LYS A 29 16.82 -4.07 -7.54
C LYS A 29 17.36 -3.23 -6.40
N GLN A 30 18.23 -2.27 -6.69
CA GLN A 30 18.78 -1.36 -5.67
C GLN A 30 17.66 -0.60 -4.93
N THR A 31 16.66 -0.12 -5.68
CA THR A 31 15.52 0.61 -5.08
C THR A 31 14.69 -0.31 -4.17
N LEU A 32 14.52 -1.59 -4.54
CA LEU A 32 13.84 -2.57 -3.69
C LEU A 32 14.66 -2.86 -2.42
N GLU A 33 15.97 -3.04 -2.52
CA GLU A 33 16.86 -3.25 -1.37
C GLU A 33 16.81 -2.08 -0.37
N ASP A 34 16.83 -0.85 -0.89
CA ASP A 34 16.73 0.38 -0.08
C ASP A 34 15.37 0.44 0.63
N ALA A 35 14.28 0.15 -0.09
CA ALA A 35 12.93 0.12 0.46
C ALA A 35 12.77 -0.97 1.53
N ILE A 36 13.35 -2.15 1.31
CA ILE A 36 13.34 -3.27 2.26
C ILE A 36 14.10 -2.88 3.55
N THR A 37 15.26 -2.25 3.41
CA THR A 37 16.07 -1.79 4.54
C THR A 37 15.30 -0.77 5.39
N LEU A 38 14.64 0.20 4.76
CA LEU A 38 13.79 1.15 5.47
C LEU A 38 12.57 0.45 6.10
N GLY A 39 11.97 -0.51 5.38
CA GLY A 39 10.88 -1.36 5.86
C GLY A 39 11.19 -2.07 7.16
N GLN A 40 12.37 -2.68 7.27
CA GLN A 40 12.82 -3.34 8.50
C GLN A 40 12.97 -2.36 9.68
N ARG A 41 13.38 -1.12 9.41
CA ARG A 41 13.42 -0.06 10.44
C ARG A 41 12.01 0.32 10.89
N VAL A 42 11.08 0.49 9.95
CA VAL A 42 9.67 0.79 10.26
C VAL A 42 9.01 -0.35 11.03
N ASP A 43 9.28 -1.61 10.68
CA ASP A 43 8.77 -2.77 11.39
C ASP A 43 9.26 -2.82 12.84
N GLN A 44 10.52 -2.48 13.10
CA GLN A 44 11.01 -2.36 14.48
C GLN A 44 10.26 -1.29 15.28
N VAL A 45 9.97 -0.13 14.66
CA VAL A 45 9.15 0.91 15.27
C VAL A 45 7.72 0.41 15.55
N LYS A 46 7.07 -0.20 14.55
CA LYS A 46 5.73 -0.81 14.68
C LYS A 46 5.68 -1.78 15.85
N LYS A 47 6.62 -2.73 15.89
CA LYS A 47 6.71 -3.79 16.92
C LYS A 47 7.01 -3.22 18.31
N GLY A 48 7.83 -2.16 18.39
CA GLY A 48 8.09 -1.45 19.63
C GLY A 48 6.86 -0.74 20.17
N LEU A 49 6.18 0.04 19.33
CA LEU A 49 5.01 0.84 19.71
C LEU A 49 3.78 -0.03 20.04
N PHE A 50 3.45 -1.02 19.20
CA PHE A 50 2.17 -1.72 19.29
C PHE A 50 2.24 -3.10 19.92
N TYR A 51 3.42 -3.75 19.94
CA TYR A 51 3.59 -5.10 20.50
C TYR A 51 4.49 -5.13 21.74
N GLY A 52 5.07 -3.99 22.14
CA GLY A 52 6.00 -3.91 23.27
C GLY A 52 7.28 -4.73 23.07
N LYS A 53 7.65 -5.06 21.81
CA LYS A 53 8.87 -5.83 21.55
C LYS A 53 10.11 -4.95 21.78
N PRO A 54 11.20 -5.50 22.33
CA PRO A 54 12.46 -4.77 22.43
C PRO A 54 12.92 -4.28 21.06
N VAL A 55 13.23 -2.99 20.97
CA VAL A 55 13.78 -2.38 19.76
C VAL A 55 15.28 -2.62 19.74
N LYS A 56 15.78 -3.24 18.66
CA LYS A 56 17.20 -3.64 18.56
C LYS A 56 18.10 -2.49 18.13
N ASP A 57 17.60 -1.59 17.31
CA ASP A 57 18.31 -0.39 16.88
C ASP A 57 18.29 0.69 18.00
N PRO A 58 19.44 0.99 18.63
CA PRO A 58 19.50 1.96 19.72
C PRO A 58 19.19 3.39 19.27
N THR A 59 19.24 3.68 17.96
CA THR A 59 18.86 5.00 17.43
C THR A 59 17.35 5.24 17.47
N LEU A 60 16.55 4.20 17.67
CA LEU A 60 15.09 4.27 17.73
C LEU A 60 14.53 4.43 19.15
N THR A 61 15.37 4.28 20.18
CA THR A 61 14.94 4.30 21.60
C THR A 61 15.25 5.61 22.32
N GLY A 62 15.73 6.63 21.61
CA GLY A 62 16.01 7.95 22.17
C GLY A 62 14.81 8.90 22.05
N GLY A 63 14.61 9.78 23.04
CA GLY A 63 13.61 10.84 23.01
C GLY A 63 12.68 10.88 24.23
N ALA A 64 11.75 11.82 24.23
CA ALA A 64 10.71 11.91 25.25
C ALA A 64 9.68 10.79 25.06
N VAL A 65 9.32 10.12 26.16
CA VAL A 65 8.26 9.11 26.17
C VAL A 65 6.91 9.82 26.29
N GLY A 66 5.97 9.46 25.43
CA GLY A 66 4.61 9.98 25.47
C GLY A 66 3.76 9.43 24.31
N GLU A 67 2.45 9.58 24.44
CA GLU A 67 1.51 9.30 23.35
C GLU A 67 1.70 10.31 22.21
N PRO A 68 1.39 9.94 20.96
CA PRO A 68 1.36 10.89 19.85
C PRO A 68 0.52 12.12 20.23
N SER A 69 1.11 13.32 20.18
CA SER A 69 0.35 14.55 20.37
C SER A 69 -0.50 14.83 19.12
N GLY A 70 -1.80 15.05 19.29
CA GLY A 70 -2.70 15.48 18.21
C GLY A 70 -3.89 14.55 17.93
N THR A 71 -4.38 14.62 16.70
CA THR A 71 -5.64 13.99 16.23
C THR A 71 -5.46 12.65 15.52
N VAL A 72 -4.25 12.05 15.54
CA VAL A 72 -3.97 10.80 14.83
C VAL A 72 -4.44 9.61 15.66
N PRO A 73 -5.41 8.82 15.20
CA PRO A 73 -5.84 7.63 15.94
C PRO A 73 -4.72 6.57 15.96
N PRO A 74 -4.36 6.01 17.13
CA PRO A 74 -3.32 4.97 17.21
C PRO A 74 -3.57 3.76 16.31
N ASP A 75 -4.82 3.29 16.21
CA ASP A 75 -5.19 2.19 15.32
C ASP A 75 -4.94 2.51 13.83
N LEU A 76 -5.15 3.78 13.43
CA LEU A 76 -4.90 4.19 12.05
C LEU A 76 -3.40 4.25 11.75
N LEU A 77 -2.60 4.71 12.73
CA LEU A 77 -1.15 4.64 12.64
C LEU A 77 -0.67 3.19 12.59
N HIS A 78 -1.22 2.31 13.43
CA HIS A 78 -0.91 0.87 13.43
C HIS A 78 -1.20 0.25 12.07
N ALA A 79 -2.39 0.52 11.52
CA ALA A 79 -2.78 0.05 10.20
C ALA A 79 -1.81 0.52 9.10
N ALA A 80 -1.47 1.81 9.08
CA ALA A 80 -0.57 2.35 8.06
C ALA A 80 0.83 1.73 8.12
N LEU A 81 1.39 1.58 9.33
CA LEU A 81 2.69 0.93 9.51
C LEU A 81 2.64 -0.56 9.15
N GLY A 82 1.56 -1.26 9.52
CA GLY A 82 1.35 -2.67 9.16
C GLY A 82 1.26 -2.88 7.66
N ILE A 83 0.45 -2.10 6.95
CA ILE A 83 0.36 -2.16 5.47
C ILE A 83 1.74 -1.98 4.84
N TYR A 84 2.52 -1.00 5.30
CA TYR A 84 3.85 -0.74 4.75
C TYR A 84 4.81 -1.92 4.97
N THR A 85 4.81 -2.53 6.16
CA THR A 85 5.71 -3.65 6.45
C THR A 85 5.34 -4.89 5.65
N GLU A 86 4.05 -5.21 5.49
CA GLU A 86 3.63 -6.39 4.73
C GLU A 86 3.85 -6.18 3.21
N ALA A 87 3.71 -4.93 2.74
CA ALA A 87 4.13 -4.58 1.38
C ALA A 87 5.64 -4.75 1.17
N VAL A 88 6.46 -4.53 2.21
CA VAL A 88 7.90 -4.79 2.14
C VAL A 88 8.20 -6.28 2.10
N GLU A 89 7.46 -7.12 2.83
CA GLU A 89 7.61 -8.60 2.76
C GLU A 89 7.24 -9.13 1.35
N LEU A 90 6.20 -8.57 0.72
CA LEU A 90 5.94 -8.81 -0.71
C LEU A 90 7.12 -8.41 -1.61
N MET A 91 7.72 -7.24 -1.39
CA MET A 91 8.87 -6.78 -2.17
C MET A 91 10.09 -7.69 -1.97
N GLN A 92 10.31 -8.24 -0.77
CA GLN A 92 11.39 -9.20 -0.51
C GLN A 92 11.21 -10.48 -1.34
N ALA A 93 10.01 -11.05 -1.36
CA ALA A 93 9.70 -12.22 -2.16
C ALA A 93 9.88 -11.96 -3.67
N LEU A 94 9.47 -10.78 -4.15
CA LEU A 94 9.66 -10.38 -5.54
C LEU A 94 11.12 -10.14 -5.90
N LEU A 95 11.91 -9.49 -5.03
CA LEU A 95 13.34 -9.29 -5.23
C LEU A 95 14.07 -10.62 -5.33
N ALA A 96 13.78 -11.56 -4.42
CA ALA A 96 14.32 -12.92 -4.50
C ALA A 96 13.97 -13.61 -5.83
N GLY A 97 12.73 -13.43 -6.32
CA GLY A 97 12.32 -13.90 -7.64
C GLY A 97 13.12 -13.27 -8.80
N LEU A 98 13.42 -11.96 -8.71
CA LEU A 98 14.29 -11.28 -9.68
C LEU A 98 15.74 -11.77 -9.64
N ASP A 99 16.17 -12.40 -8.55
CA ASP A 99 17.47 -13.07 -8.39
C ASP A 99 17.45 -14.55 -8.80
N GLY A 100 16.30 -15.05 -9.27
CA GLY A 100 16.13 -16.41 -9.78
C GLY A 100 15.66 -17.43 -8.74
N ALA A 101 15.30 -17.00 -7.53
CA ALA A 101 14.64 -17.88 -6.58
C ALA A 101 13.23 -18.25 -7.07
N PRO A 102 12.72 -19.47 -6.77
CA PRO A 102 11.33 -19.81 -7.02
C PRO A 102 10.38 -18.86 -6.27
N LEU A 103 9.32 -18.41 -6.95
CA LEU A 103 8.29 -17.60 -6.29
C LEU A 103 7.50 -18.46 -5.31
N ASP A 104 7.56 -18.10 -4.03
CA ASP A 104 6.71 -18.69 -3.00
C ASP A 104 5.31 -18.06 -3.05
N ARG A 105 4.42 -18.74 -3.77
CA ARG A 105 3.02 -18.32 -3.90
C ARG A 105 2.29 -18.31 -2.56
N ALA A 106 2.63 -19.20 -1.64
CA ALA A 106 1.95 -19.25 -0.35
C ALA A 106 2.31 -18.02 0.49
N ASN A 107 3.60 -17.69 0.57
CA ASN A 107 4.07 -16.48 1.24
C ASN A 107 3.43 -15.23 0.62
N LEU A 108 3.43 -15.10 -0.72
CA LEU A 108 2.82 -13.94 -1.38
C LEU A 108 1.33 -13.77 -1.06
N LEU A 109 0.59 -14.87 -0.86
CA LEU A 109 -0.83 -14.81 -0.50
C LEU A 109 -1.04 -14.50 0.98
N GLU A 110 -0.15 -14.97 1.86
CA GLU A 110 -0.13 -14.62 3.27
C GLU A 110 0.03 -13.11 3.45
N GLU A 111 1.04 -12.51 2.81
CA GLU A 111 1.26 -11.06 2.91
C GLU A 111 0.08 -10.24 2.36
N LEU A 112 -0.57 -10.71 1.28
CA LEU A 112 -1.77 -10.06 0.77
C LEU A 112 -2.91 -10.11 1.79
N GLY A 113 -3.07 -11.23 2.49
CA GLY A 113 -4.04 -11.38 3.58
C GLY A 113 -3.76 -10.44 4.75
N ASP A 114 -2.49 -10.29 5.14
CA ASP A 114 -2.10 -9.40 6.23
C ASP A 114 -2.25 -7.92 5.85
N ILE A 115 -1.99 -7.56 4.58
CA ILE A 115 -2.34 -6.24 4.04
C ILE A 115 -3.86 -6.02 4.14
N GLU A 116 -4.68 -6.99 3.75
CA GLU A 116 -6.14 -6.89 3.88
C GLU A 116 -6.59 -6.73 5.34
N TRP A 117 -5.91 -7.41 6.28
CA TRP A 117 -6.16 -7.26 7.72
C TRP A 117 -5.93 -5.82 8.20
N PHE A 118 -4.77 -5.23 7.86
CA PHE A 118 -4.49 -3.85 8.24
C PHE A 118 -5.36 -2.84 7.49
N MET A 119 -5.78 -3.11 6.24
CA MET A 119 -6.80 -2.30 5.58
C MET A 119 -8.13 -2.36 6.33
N ALA A 120 -8.56 -3.54 6.79
CA ALA A 120 -9.78 -3.68 7.59
C ALA A 120 -9.69 -2.91 8.92
N LEU A 121 -8.53 -2.91 9.58
CA LEU A 121 -8.26 -2.07 10.75
C LEU A 121 -8.44 -0.58 10.43
N ALA A 122 -7.84 -0.10 9.33
CA ALA A 122 -8.01 1.29 8.90
C ALA A 122 -9.47 1.64 8.60
N TYR A 123 -10.20 0.79 7.87
CA TYR A 123 -11.61 1.00 7.57
C TYR A 123 -12.47 1.07 8.82
N ARG A 124 -12.22 0.19 9.82
CA ARG A 124 -12.88 0.23 11.12
C ARG A 124 -12.65 1.57 11.82
N THR A 125 -11.40 2.03 11.87
CA THR A 125 -11.03 3.29 12.53
C THR A 125 -11.58 4.53 11.81
N LEU A 126 -11.76 4.45 10.49
CA LEU A 126 -12.33 5.52 9.67
C LEU A 126 -13.85 5.43 9.50
N GLU A 127 -14.49 4.45 10.15
CA GLU A 127 -15.94 4.19 10.05
C GLU A 127 -16.42 4.05 8.59
N ALA A 128 -15.57 3.50 7.72
CA ALA A 128 -15.83 3.40 6.28
C ALA A 128 -16.13 1.95 5.86
N ARG A 129 -17.03 1.79 4.88
CA ARG A 129 -17.30 0.49 4.27
C ARG A 129 -16.36 0.23 3.08
N PRO A 130 -15.58 -0.86 3.06
CA PRO A 130 -14.65 -1.16 1.96
C PRO A 130 -15.33 -1.15 0.59
N GLU A 131 -16.56 -1.66 0.48
CA GLU A 131 -17.30 -1.75 -0.77
C GLU A 131 -17.65 -0.37 -1.34
N ALA A 132 -17.98 0.59 -0.46
CA ALA A 132 -18.24 1.96 -0.85
C ALA A 132 -16.95 2.63 -1.34
N VAL A 133 -15.85 2.50 -0.58
CA VAL A 133 -14.54 3.05 -0.97
C VAL A 133 -14.05 2.48 -2.30
N ARG A 134 -14.19 1.17 -2.51
CA ARG A 134 -13.86 0.49 -3.79
C ARG A 134 -14.70 1.02 -4.94
N GLN A 135 -16.00 1.25 -4.73
CA GLN A 135 -16.89 1.79 -5.76
C GLN A 135 -16.41 3.15 -6.23
N VAL A 136 -16.14 4.06 -5.29
CA VAL A 136 -15.65 5.41 -5.58
C VAL A 136 -14.31 5.39 -6.29
N ASN A 137 -13.41 4.49 -5.86
CA ASN A 137 -12.14 4.32 -6.52
C ASN A 137 -12.31 3.91 -7.98
N ILE A 138 -13.21 2.96 -8.28
CA ILE A 138 -13.45 2.54 -9.67
C ILE A 138 -14.16 3.61 -10.49
N ASP A 139 -15.12 4.36 -9.94
CA ASP A 139 -15.82 5.41 -10.70
C ASP A 139 -14.84 6.51 -11.12
N LYS A 140 -13.91 6.88 -10.24
CA LYS A 140 -12.78 7.76 -10.52
C LYS A 140 -11.87 7.18 -11.61
N LEU A 141 -11.48 5.91 -11.49
CA LEU A 141 -10.58 5.26 -12.46
C LEU A 141 -11.24 5.07 -13.84
N ARG A 142 -12.55 4.81 -13.90
CA ARG A 142 -13.33 4.75 -15.15
C ARG A 142 -13.40 6.11 -15.82
N LYS A 143 -13.54 7.19 -15.06
CA LYS A 143 -13.49 8.55 -15.61
C LYS A 143 -12.12 8.86 -16.22
N ARG A 144 -11.03 8.46 -15.55
CA ARG A 144 -9.67 8.68 -16.05
C ARG A 144 -9.32 7.78 -17.24
N PHE A 145 -9.75 6.53 -17.17
CA PHE A 145 -9.47 5.48 -18.17
C PHE A 145 -10.80 4.89 -18.68
N PRO A 146 -11.53 5.62 -19.56
CA PRO A 146 -12.84 5.20 -20.05
C PRO A 146 -12.80 3.83 -20.73
N ASP A 147 -11.78 3.59 -21.56
CA ASP A 147 -11.58 2.31 -22.23
C ASP A 147 -10.57 1.43 -21.48
N ARG A 148 -9.31 1.88 -21.40
CA ARG A 148 -8.20 1.17 -20.76
C ARG A 148 -7.05 2.13 -20.43
N PHE A 149 -6.06 1.64 -19.69
CA PHE A 149 -4.84 2.37 -19.37
C PHE A 149 -4.18 2.96 -20.63
N THR A 150 -3.79 4.23 -20.54
CA THR A 150 -2.84 4.86 -21.47
C THR A 150 -1.85 5.71 -20.68
N GLU A 151 -0.58 5.78 -21.13
CA GLU A 151 0.46 6.57 -20.45
C GLU A 151 0.04 8.05 -20.35
N ALA A 152 -0.58 8.60 -21.40
CA ALA A 152 -1.06 9.98 -21.43
C ALA A 152 -2.10 10.26 -20.32
N GLN A 153 -3.12 9.42 -20.17
CA GLN A 153 -4.14 9.57 -19.12
C GLN A 153 -3.59 9.30 -17.71
N ALA A 154 -2.52 8.52 -17.59
CA ALA A 154 -1.87 8.29 -16.30
C ALA A 154 -1.07 9.51 -15.81
N ILE A 155 -0.55 10.31 -16.74
CA ILE A 155 0.22 11.54 -16.47
C ILE A 155 -0.73 12.73 -16.25
N ASP A 156 -1.74 12.89 -17.11
CA ASP A 156 -2.67 14.03 -17.09
C ASP A 156 -3.87 13.81 -16.15
N LYS A 157 -3.63 13.93 -14.84
CA LYS A 157 -4.64 13.70 -13.79
C LYS A 157 -5.41 14.98 -13.46
N ASP A 158 -6.73 14.97 -13.63
CA ASP A 158 -7.63 16.01 -13.11
C ASP A 158 -7.89 15.79 -11.60
N ILE A 159 -6.97 16.27 -10.77
CA ILE A 159 -7.00 16.09 -9.31
C ILE A 159 -8.28 16.68 -8.68
N ALA A 160 -8.77 17.81 -9.21
CA ALA A 160 -9.94 18.49 -8.66
C ALA A 160 -11.21 17.66 -8.86
N ALA A 161 -11.44 17.18 -10.09
CA ALA A 161 -12.64 16.41 -10.36
C ALA A 161 -12.65 15.03 -9.68
N GLU A 162 -11.47 14.47 -9.39
CA GLU A 162 -11.34 13.24 -8.60
C GLU A 162 -11.62 13.47 -7.12
N ARG A 163 -11.21 14.61 -6.56
CA ARG A 163 -11.52 15.00 -5.18
C ARG A 163 -13.02 15.18 -4.97
N ASP A 164 -13.70 15.86 -5.89
CA ASP A 164 -15.15 16.06 -5.84
C ASP A 164 -15.96 14.75 -5.87
N LEU A 165 -15.44 13.72 -6.55
CA LEU A 165 -16.06 12.39 -6.54
C LEU A 165 -15.91 11.69 -5.18
N LEU A 166 -14.74 11.83 -4.56
CA LEU A 166 -14.46 11.26 -3.24
C LEU A 166 -15.33 11.90 -2.16
N ASP A 167 -15.38 13.23 -2.11
CA ASP A 167 -16.10 13.95 -1.05
C ASP A 167 -17.62 13.68 -1.10
N ARG A 168 -18.20 13.60 -2.30
CA ARG A 168 -19.63 13.28 -2.49
C ARG A 168 -20.02 11.87 -2.05
N ALA A 169 -19.10 10.92 -2.16
CA ALA A 169 -19.39 9.53 -1.88
C ALA A 169 -19.00 9.08 -0.46
N ILE A 170 -18.20 9.88 0.25
CA ILE A 170 -17.88 9.68 1.67
C ILE A 170 -18.87 10.43 2.57
N SER A 171 -19.51 11.48 2.06
CA SER A 171 -20.48 12.31 2.80
C SER A 171 -21.95 11.85 2.68
N GLY A 172 -22.22 10.76 1.96
CA GLY A 172 -23.56 10.22 1.71
C GLY A 172 -23.69 8.79 2.19
#